data_AF-A0A4Q3YS29-F1
#
_entry.id   AF-A0A4Q3YS29-F1
#
_cell.length_a   1.000
_cell.length_b   1.000
_cell.length_c   1.000
_cell.angle_alpha   90.00
_cell.angle_beta   90.00
_cell.angle_gamma   90.00
#
_symmetry.space_group_name_H-M   'P 1'
#
loop_
_entity.id
_entity.type
_entity.pdbx_description
1 polymer ?
#
loop_
_entity_poly.entity_id
_entity_poly.type
_entity_poly.pdbx_seq_one_letter_code
_entity_poly.pdbx_strand_id
1 'polypeptide(L)'
;MVDSFSFWLVTAPMWAVAAMIFGGMIIAMLVALRLRIYSGRGRADDPGGTEKENYQQSVLVSAVMGLLALLIGFTFSLAINRFDTRRENVVLEANAIGTTYLRTQMLEEPHRTRLSKLLVDYTDVRIAAALTDPGPELSALMRKSDQLNARLWVATVAAFPSMRPNAFSHSYLEAMNALIDADTIRKSGRRSHVPGIVFLVLFLYQFMTAGVLSFALTGRGSRMTAILLFVLFGSVLLLVVDLDRATSGGITENQRAMLDVQAFMKAQPPASFDALVAPAHRLTSEEDQM
;
A
#
# COMPACT_ATOMS: atom_id res chain seq x y z
N MET A 1 0.86 18.06 12.14
CA MET A 1 1.25 18.75 10.89
C MET A 1 1.81 17.70 9.95
N VAL A 2 1.06 17.31 8.93
CA VAL A 2 1.61 16.48 7.85
C VAL A 2 2.60 17.36 7.10
N ASP A 3 3.83 16.89 6.92
CA ASP A 3 4.85 17.58 6.14
C ASP A 3 4.32 17.81 4.71
N SER A 4 4.23 19.07 4.28
CA SER A 4 3.72 19.46 2.95
C SER A 4 4.44 18.72 1.82
N PHE A 5 5.73 18.39 2.03
CA PHE A 5 6.51 17.61 1.09
C PHE A 5 6.03 16.16 0.99
N SER A 6 5.76 15.52 2.14
CA SER A 6 5.24 14.16 2.18
C SER A 6 3.86 14.06 1.54
N PHE A 7 2.99 15.07 1.77
CA PHE A 7 1.68 15.12 1.13
C PHE A 7 1.79 15.25 -0.39
N TRP A 8 2.66 16.14 -0.88
CA TRP A 8 2.91 16.29 -2.31
C TRP A 8 3.46 15.00 -2.92
N LEU A 9 4.40 14.33 -2.26
CA LEU A 9 5.02 13.10 -2.77
C LEU A 9 4.04 11.94 -2.94
N VAL A 10 2.99 11.88 -2.11
CA VAL A 10 1.95 10.85 -2.18
C VAL A 10 0.84 11.19 -3.20
N THR A 11 0.57 12.47 -3.42
CA THR A 11 -0.58 12.93 -4.24
C THR A 11 -0.20 13.37 -5.64
N ALA A 12 1.04 13.80 -5.87
CA ALA A 12 1.51 14.23 -7.18
C ALA A 12 1.45 13.07 -8.20
N PRO A 13 1.14 13.33 -9.47
CA PRO A 13 1.19 12.27 -10.47
C PRO A 13 2.63 11.79 -10.66
N MET A 14 2.82 10.49 -10.95
CA MET A 14 4.16 9.88 -11.03
C MET A 14 5.07 10.55 -12.06
N TRP A 15 4.53 11.07 -13.16
CA TRP A 15 5.31 11.83 -14.14
C TRP A 15 5.88 13.13 -13.58
N ALA A 16 5.21 13.78 -12.62
CA ALA A 16 5.70 15.00 -11.99
C ALA A 16 6.86 14.69 -11.02
N VAL A 17 6.77 13.57 -10.29
CA VAL A 17 7.89 13.07 -9.47
C VAL A 17 9.07 12.69 -10.34
N ALA A 18 8.83 12.01 -11.47
CA ALA A 18 9.88 11.67 -12.43
C ALA A 18 10.54 12.93 -13.02
N ALA A 19 9.76 13.93 -13.42
CA ALA A 19 10.26 15.20 -13.90
C ALA A 19 11.11 15.92 -12.84
N MET A 20 10.71 15.87 -11.56
CA MET A 20 11.50 16.43 -10.46
C MET A 20 12.83 15.70 -10.26
N ILE A 21 12.82 14.36 -10.25
CA ILE A 21 14.04 13.55 -10.08
C ILE A 21 15.00 13.76 -11.26
N PHE A 22 14.55 13.51 -12.48
CA PHE A 22 15.40 13.62 -13.67
C PHE A 22 15.79 15.08 -13.97
N GLY A 23 14.86 16.02 -13.80
CA GLY A 23 15.14 17.44 -13.93
C GLY A 23 16.16 17.92 -12.92
N GLY A 24 16.04 17.51 -11.65
CA GLY A 24 17.01 17.82 -10.60
C GLY A 24 18.40 17.27 -10.91
N MET A 25 18.49 16.03 -11.43
CA MET A 25 19.76 15.44 -11.86
C MET A 25 20.37 16.15 -13.07
N ILE A 26 19.56 16.57 -14.04
CA ILE A 26 20.03 17.38 -15.19
C ILE A 26 20.55 18.73 -14.69
N ILE A 27 19.84 19.40 -13.79
CA ILE A 27 20.29 20.67 -13.21
C ILE A 27 21.62 20.47 -12.46
N ALA A 28 21.74 19.45 -11.62
CA ALA A 28 22.97 19.13 -10.91
C ALA A 28 24.14 18.85 -11.87
N MET A 29 23.88 18.12 -12.96
CA MET A 29 24.85 17.90 -14.04
C MET A 29 25.30 19.21 -14.69
N LEU A 30 24.37 20.10 -15.06
CA LEU A 30 24.69 21.38 -15.69
C LEU A 30 25.49 22.29 -14.75
N VAL A 31 25.12 22.33 -13.46
CA VAL A 31 25.85 23.07 -12.43
C VAL A 31 27.27 22.52 -12.29
N ALA A 32 27.45 21.21 -12.21
CA ALA A 32 28.76 20.57 -12.12
C ALA A 32 29.64 20.87 -13.35
N LEU A 33 29.07 20.82 -14.55
CA LEU A 33 29.78 21.16 -15.79
C LEU A 33 30.21 22.64 -15.81
N ARG A 34 29.35 23.56 -15.34
CA ARG A 34 29.67 24.99 -15.22
C ARG A 34 30.79 25.22 -14.20
N LEU A 35 30.69 24.63 -13.01
CA LEU A 35 31.73 24.73 -11.97
C LEU A 35 33.08 24.20 -12.46
N ARG A 36 33.07 23.14 -13.28
CA ARG A 36 34.29 22.62 -13.90
C ARG A 36 34.93 23.60 -14.89
N ILE A 37 34.12 24.26 -15.72
CA ILE A 37 34.61 25.27 -16.67
C ILE A 37 35.19 26.48 -15.90
N TYR A 38 34.50 26.96 -14.88
CA TYR A 38 34.95 28.10 -14.05
C TYR A 38 36.22 27.79 -13.24
N SER A 39 36.37 26.56 -12.75
CA SER A 39 37.59 26.13 -12.02
C SER A 39 38.80 25.89 -12.92
N GLY A 40 38.75 26.27 -14.20
CA GLY A 40 39.85 26.10 -15.16
C GLY A 40 40.05 24.67 -15.66
N ARG A 41 39.42 23.68 -15.03
CA ARG A 41 39.45 22.25 -15.39
C ARG A 41 38.64 21.89 -16.65
N GLY A 42 38.04 22.88 -17.32
CA GLY A 42 37.30 22.72 -18.57
C GLY A 42 38.09 22.99 -19.85
N ARG A 43 39.31 23.54 -19.74
CA ARG A 43 40.19 23.86 -20.90
C ARG A 43 41.35 22.88 -21.10
N ALA A 44 41.43 21.87 -20.26
CA ALA A 44 42.50 20.90 -20.23
C ALA A 44 41.91 19.49 -20.41
N ASP A 45 41.88 19.02 -21.66
CA ASP A 45 42.45 17.70 -21.96
C ASP A 45 43.97 17.83 -21.68
N ASP A 46 44.35 18.05 -20.42
CA ASP A 46 45.73 17.97 -19.99
C ASP A 46 45.94 16.52 -19.58
N PRO A 47 46.70 15.73 -20.37
CA PRO A 47 47.09 14.39 -19.97
C PRO A 47 47.92 14.40 -18.67
N GLY A 48 48.32 15.58 -18.18
CA GLY A 48 49.14 15.81 -17.00
C GLY A 48 48.41 15.92 -15.66
N GLY A 49 47.08 15.70 -15.58
CA GLY A 49 46.44 15.44 -14.29
C GLY A 49 47.13 14.23 -13.64
N THR A 50 47.81 14.42 -12.50
CA THR A 50 48.59 13.33 -11.90
C THR A 50 47.69 12.11 -11.70
N GLU A 51 48.18 10.89 -11.99
CA GLU A 51 47.41 9.64 -11.80
C GLU A 51 46.72 9.58 -10.43
N LYS A 52 47.34 10.20 -9.42
CA LYS A 52 46.80 10.39 -8.07
C LYS A 52 45.48 11.18 -8.02
N GLU A 53 45.32 12.27 -8.77
CA GLU A 53 44.08 13.06 -8.81
C GLU A 53 42.94 12.28 -9.47
N ASN A 54 43.22 11.59 -10.59
CA ASN A 54 42.25 10.74 -11.27
C ASN A 54 41.82 9.55 -10.40
N TYR A 55 42.77 8.94 -9.68
CA TYR A 55 42.49 7.89 -8.72
C TYR A 55 41.61 8.38 -7.56
N GLN A 56 41.93 9.53 -6.96
CA GLN A 56 41.13 10.12 -5.87
C GLN A 56 39.69 10.43 -6.33
N GLN A 57 39.50 10.95 -7.54
CA GLN A 57 38.17 11.19 -8.11
C GLN A 57 37.40 9.87 -8.29
N SER A 58 38.04 8.82 -8.81
CA SER A 58 37.42 7.51 -8.98
C SER A 58 36.99 6.87 -7.66
N VAL A 59 37.83 6.97 -6.62
CA VAL A 59 37.51 6.51 -5.26
C VAL A 59 36.31 7.27 -4.69
N LEU A 60 36.29 8.60 -4.84
CA LEU A 60 35.18 9.44 -4.37
C LEU A 60 33.87 9.10 -5.09
N VAL A 61 33.89 8.98 -6.42
CA VAL A 61 32.72 8.58 -7.22
C VAL A 61 32.21 7.23 -6.76
N SER A 62 33.09 6.24 -6.60
CA SER A 62 32.73 4.90 -6.17
C SER A 62 32.11 4.90 -4.77
N ALA A 63 32.67 5.67 -3.83
CA ALA A 63 32.17 5.79 -2.47
C ALA A 63 30.76 6.43 -2.42
N VAL A 64 30.56 7.53 -3.15
CA VAL A 64 29.26 8.22 -3.21
C VAL A 64 28.21 7.35 -3.90
N MET A 65 28.55 6.69 -5.00
CA MET A 65 27.66 5.76 -5.70
C MET A 65 27.29 4.55 -4.83
N GLY A 66 28.25 3.99 -4.11
CA GLY A 66 28.02 2.88 -3.18
C GLY A 66 27.08 3.25 -2.04
N LEU A 67 27.25 4.44 -1.46
CA LEU A 67 26.37 4.92 -0.40
C LEU A 67 24.96 5.26 -0.94
N LEU A 68 24.83 5.83 -2.15
CA LEU A 68 23.53 6.03 -2.81
C LEU A 68 22.81 4.70 -3.00
N ALA A 69 23.51 3.68 -3.54
CA ALA A 69 22.95 2.35 -3.74
C ALA A 69 22.48 1.73 -2.42
N LEU A 70 23.26 1.88 -1.35
CA LEU A 70 22.90 1.38 -0.02
C LEU A 70 21.66 2.09 0.55
N LEU A 71 21.59 3.41 0.47
CA LEU A 71 20.45 4.20 0.94
C LEU A 71 19.17 3.85 0.18
N ILE A 72 19.26 3.70 -1.15
CA ILE A 72 18.14 3.24 -1.98
C ILE A 72 17.74 1.83 -1.58
N GLY A 73 18.69 0.91 -1.39
CA GLY A 73 18.41 -0.47 -0.99
C GLY A 73 17.64 -0.56 0.33
N PHE A 74 18.06 0.19 1.35
CA PHE A 74 17.32 0.24 2.62
C PHE A 74 15.94 0.87 2.50
N THR A 75 15.80 1.91 1.68
CA THR A 75 14.50 2.57 1.49
C THR A 75 13.55 1.70 0.68
N PHE A 76 14.06 0.99 -0.34
CA PHE A 76 13.32 -0.01 -1.08
C PHE A 76 12.84 -1.13 -0.16
N SER A 77 13.71 -1.63 0.73
CA SER A 77 13.34 -2.61 1.75
C SER A 77 12.23 -2.10 2.69
N LEU A 78 12.29 -0.84 3.10
CA LEU A 78 11.23 -0.26 3.93
C LEU A 78 9.90 -0.13 3.17
N ALA A 79 9.95 0.28 1.90
CA ALA A 79 8.77 0.42 1.05
C ALA A 79 8.11 -0.94 0.76
N ILE A 80 8.89 -1.98 0.44
CA ILE A 80 8.35 -3.33 0.19
C ILE A 80 7.72 -3.93 1.45
N ASN A 81 8.33 -3.77 2.63
CA ASN A 81 7.75 -4.26 3.88
C ASN A 81 6.39 -3.60 4.18
N ARG A 82 6.25 -2.29 3.93
CA ARG A 82 4.97 -1.58 4.06
C ARG A 82 3.94 -2.08 3.04
N PHE A 83 4.37 -2.30 1.80
CA PHE A 83 3.51 -2.86 0.76
C PHE A 83 3.01 -4.26 1.13
N ASP A 84 3.88 -5.14 1.61
CA ASP A 84 3.51 -6.49 2.03
C ASP A 84 2.58 -6.48 3.25
N THR A 85 2.86 -5.65 4.26
CA THR A 85 1.95 -5.46 5.41
C THR A 85 0.56 -5.02 4.94
N ARG A 86 0.50 -4.08 4.00
CA ARG A 86 -0.77 -3.62 3.41
C ARG A 86 -1.52 -4.74 2.69
N ARG A 87 -0.81 -5.57 1.91
CA ARG A 87 -1.36 -6.75 1.23
C ARG A 87 -1.88 -7.78 2.23
N GLU A 88 -1.16 -8.07 3.30
CA GLU A 88 -1.59 -8.98 4.37
C GLU A 88 -2.85 -8.48 5.07
N ASN A 89 -2.96 -7.18 5.31
CA ASN A 89 -4.15 -6.57 5.91
C ASN A 89 -5.41 -6.75 5.05
N VAL A 90 -5.28 -6.82 3.71
CA VAL A 90 -6.42 -7.15 2.81
C VAL A 90 -6.91 -8.57 3.07
N VAL A 91 -5.99 -9.52 3.19
CA VAL A 91 -6.32 -10.94 3.44
C VAL A 91 -6.91 -11.11 4.83
N LEU A 92 -6.36 -10.41 5.83
CA LEU A 92 -6.86 -10.42 7.21
C LEU A 92 -8.31 -9.93 7.28
N GLU A 93 -8.63 -8.81 6.64
CA GLU A 93 -10.00 -8.27 6.58
C GLU A 93 -10.95 -9.25 5.87
N ALA A 94 -10.55 -9.80 4.71
CA ALA A 94 -11.35 -10.77 3.98
C ALA A 94 -11.68 -12.02 4.82
N ASN A 95 -10.70 -12.54 5.56
CA ASN A 95 -10.89 -13.69 6.44
C ASN A 95 -11.80 -13.37 7.64
N ALA A 96 -11.66 -12.17 8.23
CA ALA A 96 -12.52 -11.72 9.31
C ALA A 96 -13.97 -11.58 8.84
N ILE A 97 -14.20 -11.04 7.64
CA ILE A 97 -15.51 -10.97 6.99
C ILE A 97 -16.09 -12.37 6.79
N GLY A 98 -15.34 -13.27 6.14
CA GLY A 98 -15.82 -14.62 5.85
C GLY A 98 -16.16 -15.41 7.11
N THR A 99 -15.32 -15.33 8.14
CA THR A 99 -15.57 -15.95 9.45
C THR A 99 -16.83 -15.39 10.09
N THR A 100 -16.98 -14.07 10.09
CA THR A 100 -18.16 -13.40 10.65
C THR A 100 -19.43 -13.77 9.89
N TYR A 101 -19.36 -13.88 8.56
CA TYR A 101 -20.48 -14.27 7.72
C TYR A 101 -20.94 -15.71 8.00
N LEU A 102 -20.01 -16.66 8.08
CA LEU A 102 -20.32 -18.05 8.44
C LEU A 102 -20.92 -18.13 9.84
N ARG A 103 -20.36 -17.41 10.80
CA ARG A 103 -20.87 -17.37 12.18
C ARG A 103 -22.27 -16.74 12.26
N THR A 104 -22.54 -15.73 11.42
CA THR A 104 -23.88 -15.11 11.32
C THR A 104 -24.97 -16.11 10.95
N GLN A 105 -24.65 -17.22 10.27
CA GLN A 105 -25.64 -18.23 9.87
C GLN A 105 -26.23 -19.02 11.04
N MET A 106 -25.54 -19.03 12.19
CA MET A 106 -26.02 -19.66 13.42
C MET A 106 -26.95 -18.78 14.24
N LEU A 107 -27.21 -17.54 13.80
CA LEU A 107 -28.18 -16.67 14.45
C LEU A 107 -29.60 -17.01 14.03
N GLU A 108 -30.55 -16.72 14.92
CA GLU A 108 -31.97 -16.81 14.61
C GLU A 108 -32.40 -15.67 13.66
N GLU A 109 -33.46 -15.93 12.88
CA GLU A 109 -34.13 -14.85 12.14
C GLU A 109 -34.82 -13.87 13.11
N PRO A 110 -34.88 -12.56 12.78
CA PRO A 110 -34.45 -11.92 11.52
C PRO A 110 -32.98 -11.46 11.51
N HIS A 111 -32.21 -11.78 12.56
CA HIS A 111 -30.86 -11.25 12.76
C HIS A 111 -29.88 -11.81 11.73
N ARG A 112 -29.97 -13.10 11.43
CA ARG A 112 -29.18 -13.78 10.39
C ARG A 112 -29.26 -13.05 9.06
N THR A 113 -30.46 -12.90 8.49
CA THR A 113 -30.65 -12.22 7.20
C THR A 113 -30.17 -10.78 7.23
N ARG A 114 -30.47 -10.03 8.30
CA ARG A 114 -30.09 -8.62 8.43
C ARG A 114 -28.57 -8.43 8.45
N LEU A 115 -27.86 -9.20 9.29
CA LEU A 115 -26.41 -9.10 9.45
C LEU A 115 -25.68 -9.61 8.20
N SER A 116 -26.15 -10.69 7.57
CA SER A 116 -25.60 -11.18 6.31
C SER A 116 -25.64 -10.12 5.21
N LYS A 117 -26.76 -9.39 5.08
CA LYS A 117 -26.86 -8.29 4.13
C LYS A 117 -25.88 -7.15 4.44
N LEU A 118 -25.77 -6.75 5.71
CA LEU A 118 -24.85 -5.69 6.12
C LEU A 118 -23.39 -6.06 5.85
N LEU A 119 -23.01 -7.33 6.02
CA LEU A 119 -21.67 -7.82 5.71
C LEU A 119 -21.37 -7.73 4.21
N VAL A 120 -22.31 -8.12 3.35
CA VAL A 120 -22.17 -7.97 1.89
C VAL A 120 -22.06 -6.49 1.50
N ASP A 121 -22.95 -5.63 2.01
CA ASP A 121 -22.92 -4.18 1.75
C ASP A 121 -21.59 -3.55 2.21
N TYR A 122 -21.08 -3.98 3.36
CA TYR A 122 -19.77 -3.57 3.87
C TYR A 122 -18.66 -3.97 2.91
N THR A 123 -18.57 -5.25 2.54
CA THR A 123 -17.56 -5.75 1.61
C THR A 123 -17.59 -5.04 0.26
N ASP A 124 -18.78 -4.79 -0.30
CA ASP A 124 -18.95 -4.07 -1.56
C ASP A 124 -18.36 -2.64 -1.48
N VAL A 125 -18.61 -1.93 -0.37
CA VAL A 125 -18.05 -0.59 -0.14
C VAL A 125 -16.54 -0.62 0.04
N ARG A 126 -15.99 -1.64 0.72
CA ARG A 126 -14.54 -1.81 0.92
C ARG A 126 -13.81 -2.06 -0.39
N ILE A 127 -14.38 -2.88 -1.27
CA ILE A 127 -13.81 -3.16 -2.60
C ILE A 127 -13.85 -1.89 -3.45
N ALA A 128 -14.99 -1.19 -3.51
CA ALA A 128 -15.09 0.08 -4.22
C ALA A 128 -14.02 1.08 -3.74
N ALA A 129 -13.90 1.24 -2.42
CA ALA A 129 -12.90 2.11 -1.80
C ALA A 129 -11.44 1.70 -2.04
N ALA A 130 -11.17 0.46 -2.42
CA ALA A 130 -9.82 0.03 -2.77
C ALA A 130 -9.46 0.32 -4.24
N LEU A 131 -10.47 0.54 -5.09
CA LEU A 131 -10.30 0.83 -6.51
C LEU A 131 -10.45 2.33 -6.83
N THR A 132 -10.89 3.14 -5.87
CA THR A 132 -11.04 4.60 -6.03
C THR A 132 -9.76 5.32 -5.64
N ASP A 133 -9.28 6.19 -6.53
CA ASP A 133 -8.14 7.07 -6.28
C ASP A 133 -8.38 8.05 -5.12
N PRO A 134 -7.31 8.57 -4.48
CA PRO A 134 -7.43 9.58 -3.44
C PRO A 134 -8.27 10.80 -3.87
N GLY A 135 -9.34 11.09 -3.12
CA GLY A 135 -10.21 12.22 -3.42
C GLY A 135 -11.51 12.26 -2.61
N PRO A 136 -12.45 13.15 -3.00
CA PRO A 136 -13.74 13.30 -2.33
C PRO A 136 -14.59 12.02 -2.36
N GLU A 137 -14.52 11.26 -3.46
CA GLU A 137 -15.26 10.02 -3.63
C GLU A 137 -14.76 8.92 -2.69
N LEU A 138 -13.44 8.69 -2.64
CA LEU A 138 -12.83 7.77 -1.66
C LEU A 138 -13.20 8.16 -0.22
N SER A 139 -13.19 9.46 0.08
CA SER A 139 -13.59 9.97 1.40
C SER A 139 -15.06 9.66 1.71
N ALA A 140 -15.96 9.72 0.72
CA ALA A 140 -17.35 9.35 0.88
C ALA A 140 -17.53 7.84 1.12
N LEU A 141 -16.80 7.00 0.39
CA LEU A 141 -16.79 5.55 0.59
C LEU A 141 -16.25 5.16 1.97
N MET A 142 -15.18 5.83 2.45
CA MET A 142 -14.68 5.64 3.82
C MET A 142 -15.73 5.98 4.88
N ARG A 143 -16.45 7.11 4.73
CA ARG A 143 -17.55 7.46 5.65
C ARG A 143 -18.68 6.43 5.60
N LYS A 144 -19.00 5.90 4.43
CA LYS A 144 -20.02 4.85 4.27
C LYS A 144 -19.58 3.55 4.96
N SER A 145 -18.30 3.20 4.87
CA SER A 145 -17.67 2.08 5.61
C SER A 145 -17.84 2.26 7.12
N ASP A 146 -17.58 3.46 7.65
CA ASP A 146 -17.75 3.76 9.09
C ASP A 146 -19.19 3.58 9.54
N GLN A 147 -20.14 4.07 8.75
CA GLN A 147 -21.56 3.92 9.01
C GLN A 147 -21.99 2.46 9.00
N LEU A 148 -21.46 1.64 8.09
CA LEU A 148 -21.76 0.21 8.02
C LEU A 148 -21.17 -0.55 9.21
N ASN A 149 -19.96 -0.23 9.66
CA ASN A 149 -19.39 -0.79 10.89
C ASN A 149 -20.25 -0.48 12.12
N ALA A 150 -20.71 0.76 12.26
CA ALA A 150 -21.63 1.13 13.34
C ALA A 150 -22.96 0.36 13.25
N ARG A 151 -23.52 0.19 12.04
CA ARG A 151 -24.76 -0.58 11.83
C ARG A 151 -24.59 -2.07 12.11
N LEU A 152 -23.45 -2.66 11.74
CA LEU A 152 -23.10 -4.04 12.06
C LEU A 152 -23.11 -4.22 13.59
N TRP A 153 -22.42 -3.34 14.32
CA TRP A 153 -22.40 -3.41 15.78
C TRP A 153 -23.79 -3.23 16.41
N VAL A 154 -24.58 -2.27 15.96
CA VAL A 154 -25.97 -2.08 16.42
C VAL A 154 -26.81 -3.32 16.18
N ALA A 155 -26.68 -3.96 15.01
CA ALA A 155 -27.39 -5.20 14.69
C ALA A 155 -26.91 -6.39 15.53
N THR A 156 -25.61 -6.46 15.86
CA THR A 156 -25.04 -7.43 16.79
C THR A 156 -25.58 -7.26 18.21
N VAL A 157 -25.66 -6.01 18.71
CA VAL A 157 -26.26 -5.71 20.03
C VAL A 157 -27.73 -6.15 20.06
N ALA A 158 -28.48 -5.90 18.98
CA ALA A 158 -29.86 -6.34 18.86
C ALA A 158 -30.01 -7.87 18.82
N ALA A 159 -29.05 -8.59 18.24
CA ALA A 159 -29.02 -10.06 18.19
C ALA A 159 -28.52 -10.71 19.49
N PHE A 160 -27.81 -9.96 20.34
CA PHE A 160 -27.19 -10.50 21.54
C PHE A 160 -28.14 -11.25 22.48
N PRO A 161 -29.38 -10.78 22.76
CA PRO A 161 -30.30 -11.51 23.64
C PRO A 161 -30.65 -12.93 23.16
N SER A 162 -30.77 -13.18 21.86
CA SER A 162 -31.11 -14.51 21.33
C SER A 162 -29.92 -15.48 21.37
N MET A 163 -28.69 -14.97 21.25
CA MET A 163 -27.49 -15.82 21.30
C MET A 163 -26.87 -15.95 22.69
N ARG A 164 -27.17 -15.04 23.64
CA ARG A 164 -26.57 -15.00 25.00
C ARG A 164 -26.63 -16.33 25.76
N PRO A 165 -27.72 -17.12 25.71
CA PRO A 165 -27.78 -18.41 26.41
C PRO A 165 -26.77 -19.44 25.88
N ASN A 166 -26.25 -19.25 24.67
CA ASN A 166 -25.43 -20.21 23.97
C ASN A 166 -23.93 -19.88 24.11
N ALA A 167 -23.10 -20.91 24.27
CA ALA A 167 -21.63 -20.78 24.32
C ALA A 167 -21.05 -20.13 23.04
N PHE A 168 -21.80 -20.17 21.93
CA PHE A 168 -21.45 -19.55 20.66
C PHE A 168 -21.37 -18.00 20.72
N SER A 169 -22.08 -17.34 21.64
CA SER A 169 -22.17 -15.88 21.71
C SER A 169 -20.80 -15.19 21.80
N HIS A 170 -19.87 -15.73 22.59
CA HIS A 170 -18.52 -15.18 22.73
C HIS A 170 -17.74 -15.26 21.41
N SER A 171 -17.76 -16.43 20.77
CA SER A 171 -17.13 -16.66 19.47
C SER A 171 -17.70 -15.73 18.39
N TYR A 172 -19.01 -15.48 18.39
CA TYR A 172 -19.60 -14.52 17.46
C TYR A 172 -19.10 -13.09 17.69
N LEU A 173 -19.10 -12.63 18.95
CA LEU A 173 -18.63 -11.29 19.31
C LEU A 173 -17.15 -11.08 18.96
N GLU A 174 -16.29 -12.08 19.18
CA GLU A 174 -14.88 -12.02 18.79
C GLU A 174 -14.71 -11.87 17.27
N ALA A 175 -15.48 -12.62 16.46
CA ALA A 175 -15.42 -12.48 15.01
C ALA A 175 -15.85 -11.08 14.55
N MET A 176 -16.94 -10.55 15.11
CA MET A 176 -17.42 -9.21 14.79
C MET A 176 -16.40 -8.13 15.20
N ASN A 177 -15.79 -8.26 16.38
CA ASN A 177 -14.72 -7.37 16.82
C ASN A 177 -13.52 -7.43 15.87
N ALA A 178 -13.07 -8.63 15.49
CA ALA A 178 -11.94 -8.78 14.56
C ALA A 178 -12.22 -8.14 13.19
N LEU A 179 -13.46 -8.18 12.69
CA LEU A 179 -13.87 -7.48 11.48
C LEU A 179 -13.75 -5.95 11.63
N ILE A 180 -14.24 -5.41 12.74
CA ILE A 180 -14.18 -3.96 13.02
C ILE A 180 -12.73 -3.50 13.24
N ASP A 181 -11.91 -4.30 13.91
CA ASP A 181 -10.48 -4.01 14.11
C ASP A 181 -9.71 -4.04 12.79
N ALA A 182 -10.04 -4.98 11.89
CA ALA A 182 -9.43 -5.07 10.57
C ALA A 182 -9.66 -3.80 9.73
N ASP A 183 -10.80 -3.11 9.88
CA ASP A 183 -11.05 -1.81 9.25
C ASP A 183 -10.04 -0.75 9.71
N THR A 184 -9.81 -0.67 11.02
CA THR A 184 -8.85 0.28 11.62
C THR A 184 -7.43 -0.04 11.19
N ILE A 185 -7.05 -1.32 11.17
CA ILE A 185 -5.75 -1.79 10.69
C ILE A 185 -5.53 -1.39 9.22
N ARG A 186 -6.51 -1.59 8.33
CA ARG A 186 -6.39 -1.19 6.93
C ARG A 186 -6.23 0.32 6.75
N LYS A 187 -7.00 1.12 7.49
CA LYS A 187 -6.90 2.59 7.42
C LYS A 187 -5.54 3.09 7.92
N SER A 188 -5.03 2.50 9.00
CA SER A 188 -3.70 2.81 9.53
C SER A 188 -2.61 2.42 8.53
N GLY A 189 -2.70 1.22 7.96
CA GLY A 189 -1.78 0.74 6.92
C GLY A 189 -1.71 1.65 5.70
N ARG A 190 -2.85 2.18 5.22
CA ARG A 190 -2.88 3.14 4.09
C ARG A 190 -2.25 4.50 4.40
N ARG A 191 -2.22 4.89 5.68
CA ARG A 191 -1.55 6.12 6.14
C ARG A 191 -0.07 5.89 6.46
N SER A 192 0.36 4.64 6.46
CA SER A 192 1.72 4.24 6.81
C SER A 192 2.62 4.34 5.59
N HIS A 193 3.41 5.41 5.52
CA HIS A 193 4.36 5.69 4.45
C HIS A 193 5.77 5.93 5.00
N VAL A 194 6.78 5.87 4.16
CA VAL A 194 8.14 6.29 4.52
C VAL A 194 8.10 7.78 4.90
N PRO A 195 8.75 8.19 6.01
CA PRO A 195 8.78 9.59 6.40
C PRO A 195 9.38 10.47 5.29
N GLY A 196 8.74 11.59 4.97
CA GLY A 196 9.17 12.49 3.89
C GLY A 196 10.63 12.94 3.99
N ILE A 197 11.14 13.12 5.20
CA ILE A 197 12.55 13.46 5.45
C ILE A 197 13.53 12.43 4.85
N VAL A 198 13.18 11.14 4.82
CA VAL A 198 14.03 10.09 4.22
C VAL A 198 14.11 10.31 2.71
N PHE A 199 12.99 10.59 2.05
CA PHE A 199 12.96 10.91 0.62
C PHE A 199 13.69 12.22 0.30
N LEU A 200 13.58 13.24 1.15
CA LEU A 200 14.31 14.49 0.98
C LEU A 200 15.82 14.24 0.96
N VAL A 201 16.33 13.47 1.94
CA VAL A 201 17.74 13.10 2.00
C VAL A 201 18.15 12.27 0.78
N LEU A 202 17.33 11.32 0.34
CA LEU A 202 17.60 10.53 -0.87
C LEU A 202 17.68 11.38 -2.13
N PHE A 203 16.75 12.32 -2.33
CA PHE A 203 16.78 13.22 -3.50
C PHE A 203 18.01 14.12 -3.47
N LEU A 204 18.34 14.71 -2.33
CA LEU A 204 19.56 15.52 -2.19
C LEU A 204 20.80 14.68 -2.49
N TYR A 205 20.88 13.47 -1.94
CA TYR A 205 22.01 12.56 -2.16
C TYR A 205 22.11 12.12 -3.64
N GLN A 206 20.98 11.82 -4.28
CA GLN A 206 20.89 11.52 -5.70
C GLN A 206 21.40 12.69 -6.56
N PHE A 207 21.00 13.92 -6.26
CA PHE A 207 21.42 15.11 -7.00
C PHE A 207 22.90 15.41 -6.79
N MET A 208 23.41 15.28 -5.56
CA MET A 208 24.84 15.41 -5.27
C MET A 208 25.66 14.36 -6.01
N THR A 209 25.20 13.10 -5.99
CA THR A 209 25.84 12.00 -6.74
C THR A 209 25.87 12.29 -8.23
N ALA A 210 24.77 12.82 -8.79
CA ALA A 210 24.71 13.23 -10.18
C ALA A 210 25.71 14.36 -10.53
N GLY A 211 25.83 15.35 -9.65
CA GLY A 211 26.82 16.41 -9.77
C GLY A 211 28.25 15.88 -9.74
N VAL A 212 28.59 15.06 -8.75
CA VAL A 212 29.92 14.44 -8.57
C VAL A 212 30.30 13.59 -9.79
N LEU A 213 29.39 12.73 -10.26
CA LEU A 213 29.63 11.86 -11.41
C LEU A 213 29.87 12.69 -12.69
N SER A 214 29.07 13.75 -12.88
CA SER A 214 29.20 14.65 -14.04
C SER A 214 30.46 15.49 -14.00
N PHE A 215 30.92 15.87 -12.80
CA PHE A 215 32.16 16.60 -12.62
C PHE A 215 33.37 15.70 -12.94
N ALA A 216 33.33 14.42 -12.58
CA ALA A 216 34.42 13.46 -12.80
C ALA A 216 34.50 12.93 -14.25
N LEU A 217 33.36 12.64 -14.90
CA LEU A 217 33.32 11.95 -16.19
C LEU A 217 33.19 12.91 -17.40
N THR A 218 34.28 13.20 -18.13
CA THR A 218 34.28 14.16 -19.26
C THR A 218 34.34 13.62 -20.69
N GLY A 219 34.82 12.40 -20.88
CA GLY A 219 34.97 11.77 -22.19
C GLY A 219 33.63 11.44 -22.88
N ARG A 220 33.62 11.35 -24.21
CA ARG A 220 32.39 11.06 -24.98
C ARG A 220 31.77 9.70 -24.59
N GLY A 221 32.61 8.69 -24.36
CA GLY A 221 32.18 7.39 -23.82
C GLY A 221 31.73 7.45 -22.35
N SER A 222 32.34 8.29 -21.53
CA SER A 222 31.98 8.40 -20.11
C SER A 222 30.66 9.15 -19.86
N ARG A 223 30.25 10.02 -20.79
CA ARG A 223 28.94 10.68 -20.72
C ARG A 223 27.79 9.69 -20.88
N MET A 224 27.92 8.71 -21.77
CA MET A 224 26.92 7.65 -21.93
C MET A 224 26.80 6.82 -20.64
N THR A 225 27.92 6.48 -20.00
CA THR A 225 27.93 5.79 -18.71
C THR A 225 27.23 6.61 -17.62
N ALA A 226 27.50 7.92 -17.54
CA ALA A 226 26.83 8.80 -16.57
C ALA A 226 25.32 8.86 -16.78
N ILE A 227 24.87 9.02 -18.03
CA ILE A 227 23.44 9.02 -18.38
C ILE A 227 22.79 7.67 -18.03
N LEU A 228 23.44 6.55 -18.34
CA LEU A 228 22.92 5.22 -18.01
C LEU A 228 22.77 5.04 -16.51
N LEU A 229 23.76 5.44 -15.71
CA LEU A 229 23.68 5.40 -14.26
C LEU A 229 22.57 6.33 -13.74
N PHE A 230 22.39 7.50 -14.33
CA PHE A 230 21.31 8.41 -13.96
C PHE A 230 19.94 7.83 -14.20
N VAL A 231 19.74 7.22 -15.37
CA VAL A 231 18.51 6.50 -15.67
C VAL A 231 18.31 5.37 -14.67
N LEU A 232 19.33 4.57 -14.39
CA LEU A 232 19.20 3.41 -13.49
C LEU A 232 18.84 3.83 -12.06
N PHE A 233 19.60 4.74 -11.44
CA PHE A 233 19.32 5.19 -10.07
C PHE A 233 18.02 6.01 -9.98
N GLY A 234 17.74 6.86 -10.95
CA GLY A 234 16.48 7.60 -11.03
C GLY A 234 15.27 6.67 -11.16
N SER A 235 15.38 5.61 -11.98
CA SER A 235 14.35 4.57 -12.14
C SER A 235 14.09 3.82 -10.83
N VAL A 236 15.15 3.41 -10.12
CA VAL A 236 14.99 2.68 -8.85
C VAL A 236 14.37 3.61 -7.81
N LEU A 237 14.78 4.87 -7.73
CA LEU A 237 14.17 5.82 -6.80
C LEU A 237 12.70 6.08 -7.11
N LEU A 238 12.32 6.12 -8.39
CA LEU A 238 10.92 6.17 -8.81
C LEU A 238 10.14 4.93 -8.38
N LEU A 239 10.73 3.74 -8.55
CA LEU A 239 10.15 2.49 -8.09
C LEU A 239 9.92 2.49 -6.57
N VAL A 240 10.87 3.00 -5.78
CA VAL A 240 10.72 3.15 -4.33
C VAL A 240 9.55 4.06 -3.98
N VAL A 241 9.42 5.21 -4.67
CA VAL A 241 8.28 6.12 -4.47
C VAL A 241 6.96 5.46 -4.87
N ASP A 242 6.93 4.74 -5.99
CA ASP A 242 5.74 4.04 -6.47
C ASP A 242 5.27 2.98 -5.46
N LEU A 243 6.21 2.21 -4.92
CA LEU A 243 5.94 1.14 -3.96
C LEU A 243 5.48 1.67 -2.58
N ASP A 244 5.98 2.82 -2.16
CA ASP A 244 5.58 3.41 -0.88
C ASP A 244 4.15 3.97 -0.93
N ARG A 245 3.64 4.33 -2.12
CA ARG A 245 2.27 4.82 -2.30
C ARG A 245 1.26 3.70 -2.05
N ALA A 246 0.28 3.98 -1.20
CA ALA A 246 -0.69 2.97 -0.77
C ALA A 246 -1.85 2.75 -1.76
N THR A 247 -2.27 3.79 -2.49
CA THR A 247 -3.53 3.78 -3.28
C THR A 247 -3.40 4.45 -4.64
N SER A 248 -2.20 4.91 -5.01
CA SER A 248 -1.92 5.51 -6.32
C SER A 248 -0.57 5.00 -6.80
N GLY A 249 -0.34 5.03 -8.11
CA GLY A 249 0.89 4.49 -8.70
C GLY A 249 0.63 3.25 -9.58
N GLY A 250 1.71 2.63 -10.05
CA GLY A 250 1.66 1.43 -10.87
C GLY A 250 1.51 0.14 -10.06
N ILE A 251 1.91 0.16 -8.78
CA ILE A 251 1.93 -1.01 -7.90
C ILE A 251 0.88 -0.84 -6.79
N THR A 252 -0.24 -1.54 -6.90
CA THR A 252 -1.35 -1.46 -5.94
C THR A 252 -1.59 -2.78 -5.20
N GLU A 253 -2.19 -2.70 -4.00
CA GLU A 253 -2.62 -3.87 -3.23
C GLU A 253 -3.60 -4.75 -4.02
N ASN A 254 -3.34 -6.05 -4.12
CA ASN A 254 -4.24 -7.00 -4.75
C ASN A 254 -5.52 -7.22 -3.90
N GLN A 255 -6.70 -6.95 -4.46
CA GLN A 255 -8.00 -7.11 -3.77
C GLN A 255 -8.66 -8.48 -3.95
N ARG A 256 -7.95 -9.48 -4.51
CA ARG A 256 -8.53 -10.78 -4.85
C ARG A 256 -9.20 -11.49 -3.66
N ALA A 257 -8.58 -11.47 -2.48
CA ALA A 257 -9.19 -12.07 -1.28
C ALA A 257 -10.55 -11.44 -0.92
N MET A 258 -10.70 -10.13 -1.12
CA MET A 258 -11.97 -9.43 -0.89
C MET A 258 -13.02 -9.79 -1.95
N LEU A 259 -12.61 -9.88 -3.22
CA LEU A 259 -13.48 -10.31 -4.31
C LEU A 259 -13.95 -11.76 -4.09
N ASP A 260 -13.05 -12.65 -3.66
CA ASP A 260 -13.33 -14.06 -3.40
C ASP A 260 -14.33 -14.20 -2.24
N VAL A 261 -14.14 -13.47 -1.12
CA VAL A 261 -15.10 -13.52 0.00
C VAL A 261 -16.46 -12.93 -0.39
N GLN A 262 -16.50 -11.88 -1.22
CA GLN A 262 -17.74 -11.31 -1.73
C GLN A 262 -18.48 -12.33 -2.60
N ALA A 263 -17.77 -12.96 -3.54
CA ALA A 263 -18.32 -13.97 -4.42
C ALA A 263 -18.85 -15.17 -3.62
N PHE A 264 -18.10 -15.61 -2.61
CA PHE A 264 -18.52 -16.66 -1.68
C PHE A 264 -19.84 -16.30 -0.98
N MET A 265 -19.95 -15.12 -0.37
CA MET A 265 -21.18 -14.70 0.33
C MET A 265 -22.37 -14.58 -0.64
N LYS A 266 -22.15 -14.09 -1.87
CA LYS A 266 -23.19 -13.99 -2.90
C LYS A 266 -23.64 -15.36 -3.42
N ALA A 267 -22.72 -16.33 -3.53
CA ALA A 267 -23.02 -17.70 -3.93
C ALA A 267 -23.69 -18.51 -2.81
N GLN A 268 -23.47 -18.14 -1.55
CA GLN A 268 -24.00 -18.81 -0.37
C GLN A 268 -24.89 -17.85 0.44
N PRO A 269 -26.09 -17.50 -0.04
CA PRO A 269 -27.05 -16.70 0.73
C PRO A 269 -27.52 -17.48 1.98
N PRO A 270 -28.10 -16.82 3.00
CA PRO A 270 -28.48 -17.50 4.25
C PRO A 270 -29.30 -18.78 4.08
N ALA A 271 -30.21 -18.80 3.11
CA ALA A 271 -31.04 -19.98 2.80
C ALA A 271 -30.24 -21.21 2.33
N SER A 272 -29.02 -21.07 1.81
CA SER A 272 -28.20 -22.21 1.38
C SER A 272 -27.69 -23.03 2.57
N PHE A 273 -27.57 -22.42 3.74
CA PHE A 273 -27.13 -23.09 4.98
C PHE A 273 -28.24 -23.93 5.63
N ASP A 274 -29.50 -23.75 5.21
CA ASP A 274 -30.64 -24.52 5.69
C ASP A 274 -30.81 -25.87 4.95
N ALA A 275 -30.01 -26.14 3.91
CA ALA A 275 -30.19 -27.28 3.00
C ALA A 275 -30.17 -28.66 3.68
N LEU A 276 -29.51 -28.80 4.84
CA LEU A 276 -29.43 -30.04 5.62
C LEU A 276 -30.33 -30.05 6.86
N VAL A 277 -31.03 -28.94 7.14
CA VAL A 277 -31.99 -28.86 8.25
C VAL A 277 -33.32 -29.41 7.74
N ALA A 278 -33.55 -30.70 7.94
CA ALA A 278 -34.81 -31.34 7.56
C ALA A 278 -36.01 -30.61 8.20
N PRO A 279 -37.16 -30.47 7.50
CA PRO A 279 -38.37 -29.93 8.11
C PRO A 279 -38.79 -30.86 9.27
N ALA A 280 -38.76 -30.34 10.49
CA ALA A 280 -39.02 -31.06 11.74
C ALA A 280 -40.47 -31.60 11.91
N HIS A 281 -41.26 -31.66 10.84
CA HIS A 281 -42.71 -31.91 10.88
C HIS A 281 -43.16 -33.28 10.33
N ARG A 282 -42.25 -34.25 10.11
CA ARG A 282 -42.62 -35.56 9.52
C ARG A 282 -42.52 -36.79 10.43
N LEU A 283 -42.26 -36.62 11.74
CA LEU A 283 -42.09 -37.75 12.66
C LEU A 283 -43.19 -37.91 13.72
N THR A 284 -44.23 -37.08 13.74
CA THR A 284 -45.31 -37.18 14.75
C THR A 284 -46.64 -37.71 14.23
N SER A 285 -46.73 -38.15 12.96
CA SER A 285 -47.98 -38.65 12.37
C SER A 285 -48.07 -40.18 12.25
N GLU A 286 -47.06 -40.94 12.68
CA GLU A 286 -47.07 -42.42 12.61
C GLU A 286 -47.24 -43.11 13.98
N GLU A 287 -47.14 -42.40 15.12
CA GLU A 287 -47.36 -43.01 16.45
C GLU A 287 -48.82 -42.97 16.94
N ASP A 288 -49.75 -42.33 16.21
CA ASP A 288 -51.18 -42.23 16.58
C ASP A 288 -52.08 -43.22 15.79
N GLN A 289 -51.49 -44.21 15.10
CA GLN A 289 -52.23 -45.24 14.34
C GLN A 289 -51.88 -46.70 14.71
N MET A 290 -51.32 -46.96 15.89
CA MET A 290 -51.25 -48.31 16.48
C MET A 290 -51.85 -48.34 17.88
#